data_AF-A0A1S2M7V5-F1
#
_entry.id   AF-A0A1S2M7V5-F1
#
_cell.length_a   1.000
_cell.length_b   1.000
_cell.length_c   1.000
_cell.angle_alpha   90.00
_cell.angle_beta   90.00
_cell.angle_gamma   90.00
#
_symmetry.space_group_name_H-M   'P 1'
#
loop_
_entity.id
_entity.type
_entity.pdbx_description
1 polymer ?
#
loop_
_entity_poly.entity_id
_entity_poly.type
_entity_poly.pdbx_seq_one_letter_code
_entity_poly.pdbx_strand_id
1 'polypeptide(L)'
;MSKEYRPLKQIIERLNRTFKGNYRSTHGFGSEHGSVSFVTLFVAYFNFLRPHSALEGKVPVTLPELEKLPNMPARWTTLIGLAQDWISKQTA
;
A
#
# COMPACT_ATOMS: atom_id res chain seq x y z
N MET A 1 -5.80 14.98 -25.66
CA MET A 1 -4.85 14.54 -24.63
C MET A 1 -3.49 14.34 -25.28
N SER A 2 -2.49 15.17 -24.96
CA SER A 2 -1.15 15.21 -25.56
C SER A 2 -0.44 13.84 -25.47
N LYS A 3 0.30 13.44 -26.53
CA LYS A 3 1.07 12.17 -26.60
C LYS A 3 2.09 12.05 -25.46
N GLU A 4 2.58 13.18 -24.96
CA GLU A 4 3.60 13.32 -23.92
C GLU A 4 3.18 12.68 -22.58
N TYR A 5 1.91 12.86 -22.18
CA TYR A 5 1.43 12.37 -20.88
C TYR A 5 0.83 10.96 -20.94
N ARG A 6 0.88 10.30 -22.11
CA ARG A 6 0.30 8.96 -22.28
C ARG A 6 0.91 7.91 -21.35
N PRO A 7 2.24 7.86 -21.11
CA PRO A 7 2.83 6.90 -20.18
C PRO A 7 2.35 7.10 -18.73
N LEU A 8 2.30 8.35 -18.25
CA LEU A 8 1.81 8.68 -16.91
C LEU A 8 0.35 8.27 -16.71
N LYS A 9 -0.48 8.53 -17.72
CA LYS A 9 -1.89 8.09 -17.72
C LYS A 9 -2.00 6.57 -17.57
N GLN A 10 -1.20 5.79 -18.30
CA GLN A 10 -1.23 4.32 -18.22
C GLN A 10 -0.82 3.79 -16.84
N ILE A 11 0.15 4.44 -16.19
CA ILE A 11 0.56 4.11 -14.82
C ILE A 11 -0.61 4.32 -13.85
N ILE A 12 -1.26 5.49 -13.92
CA ILE A 12 -2.43 5.81 -13.08
C ILE A 12 -3.59 4.85 -13.33
N GLU A 13 -3.86 4.51 -14.59
CA GLU A 13 -4.92 3.56 -14.95
C GLU A 13 -4.64 2.15 -14.41
N ARG A 14 -3.39 1.69 -14.46
CA ARG A 14 -2.98 0.40 -13.90
C ARG A 14 -3.09 0.36 -12.38
N LEU A 15 -2.70 1.44 -11.71
CA LEU A 15 -2.89 1.61 -10.26
C LEU A 15 -4.38 1.54 -9.90
N ASN A 16 -5.22 2.33 -10.58
CA ASN A 16 -6.66 2.36 -10.35
C ASN A 16 -7.34 1.01 -10.60
N ARG A 17 -6.87 0.25 -11.61
CA ARG A 17 -7.35 -1.11 -11.85
C ARG A 17 -7.01 -2.04 -10.70
N THR A 18 -5.81 -1.95 -10.16
CA THR A 18 -5.36 -2.74 -9.00
C THR A 18 -6.15 -2.37 -7.75
N PHE A 19 -6.36 -1.08 -7.50
CA PHE A 19 -7.18 -0.57 -6.40
C PHE A 19 -8.61 -1.11 -6.46
N LYS A 20 -9.29 -0.94 -7.61
CA LYS A 20 -10.66 -1.43 -7.81
C LYS A 20 -10.75 -2.95 -7.67
N GLY A 21 -9.72 -3.70 -8.06
CA GLY A 21 -9.65 -5.15 -7.89
C GLY A 21 -9.66 -5.57 -6.40
N ASN A 22 -8.88 -4.90 -5.56
CA ASN A 22 -8.85 -5.16 -4.11
C ASN A 22 -10.16 -4.72 -3.42
N TYR A 23 -10.83 -3.72 -3.98
CA TYR A 23 -12.09 -3.17 -3.46
C TYR A 23 -13.33 -4.00 -3.80
N ARG A 24 -13.37 -4.66 -4.96
CA ARG A 24 -14.59 -5.38 -5.41
C ARG A 24 -15.01 -6.52 -4.48
N SER A 25 -14.05 -7.19 -3.83
CA SER A 25 -14.35 -8.30 -2.92
C SER A 25 -14.98 -7.85 -1.61
N THR A 26 -14.90 -6.57 -1.25
CA THR A 26 -15.40 -6.05 0.04
C THR A 26 -16.84 -5.52 -0.02
N HIS A 27 -17.54 -5.69 -1.16
CA HIS A 27 -18.89 -5.14 -1.40
C HIS A 27 -19.02 -3.62 -1.22
N GLY A 28 -17.90 -2.89 -1.27
CA GLY A 28 -17.87 -1.47 -1.01
C GLY A 28 -17.11 -1.09 0.26
N PHE A 29 -17.28 0.15 0.69
CA PHE A 29 -16.70 0.67 1.94
C PHE A 29 -17.65 0.60 3.14
N GLY A 30 -18.97 0.54 2.91
CA GLY A 30 -19.99 0.50 3.96
C GLY A 30 -20.15 1.78 4.80
N SER A 31 -19.15 2.68 4.81
CA SER A 31 -19.16 3.98 5.48
C SER A 31 -18.01 4.88 4.98
N GLU A 32 -18.06 6.17 5.31
CA GLU A 32 -16.94 7.09 5.06
C GLU A 32 -15.68 6.66 5.80
N HIS A 33 -15.78 6.29 7.08
CA HIS A 33 -14.66 5.76 7.85
C HIS A 33 -14.06 4.50 7.23
N GLY A 34 -14.91 3.58 6.76
CA GLY A 34 -14.48 2.39 6.04
C GLY A 34 -13.70 2.72 4.76
N SER A 35 -14.03 3.82 4.08
CA SER A 35 -13.29 4.27 2.90
C SER A 35 -11.88 4.74 3.24
N VAL A 36 -11.73 5.52 4.32
CA VAL A 36 -10.43 5.97 4.81
C VAL A 36 -9.57 4.79 5.22
N SER A 37 -10.12 3.89 6.06
CA SER A 37 -9.39 2.70 6.51
C SER A 37 -8.94 1.82 5.36
N PHE A 38 -9.80 1.59 4.36
CA PHE A 38 -9.45 0.79 3.18
C PHE A 38 -8.34 1.43 2.36
N VAL A 39 -8.44 2.73 2.07
CA VAL A 39 -7.43 3.43 1.27
C VAL A 39 -6.10 3.43 2.00
N THR A 40 -6.09 3.68 3.31
CA THR A 40 -4.87 3.61 4.13
C THR A 40 -4.25 2.22 4.10
N LEU A 41 -5.05 1.16 4.28
CA LEU A 41 -4.55 -0.21 4.25
C LEU A 41 -4.03 -0.60 2.86
N PHE A 42 -4.71 -0.17 1.79
CA PHE A 42 -4.27 -0.40 0.42
C PHE A 42 -2.93 0.30 0.16
N VAL A 43 -2.77 1.56 0.56
CA VAL A 43 -1.51 2.31 0.39
C VAL A 43 -0.38 1.62 1.16
N ALA A 44 -0.62 1.22 2.41
CA ALA A 44 0.36 0.51 3.22
C ALA A 44 0.79 -0.81 2.57
N TYR A 45 -0.19 -1.61 2.16
CA TYR A 45 0.05 -2.88 1.49
C TYR A 45 0.81 -2.69 0.16
N PHE A 46 0.35 -1.80 -0.70
CA PHE A 46 0.88 -1.62 -2.05
C PHE A 46 2.33 -1.12 -2.04
N ASN A 47 2.67 -0.20 -1.12
CA ASN A 47 3.98 0.46 -1.10
C ASN A 47 5.02 -0.24 -0.23
N PHE A 48 4.63 -0.89 0.86
CA PHE A 48 5.59 -1.43 1.84
C PHE A 48 5.62 -2.95 1.90
N LEU A 49 4.57 -3.63 1.43
CA LEU A 49 4.40 -5.07 1.70
C LEU A 49 4.22 -5.93 0.45
N ARG A 50 3.62 -5.38 -0.62
CA ARG A 50 3.31 -6.10 -1.85
C ARG A 50 4.52 -6.12 -2.79
N PRO A 51 5.07 -7.30 -3.14
CA PRO A 51 6.04 -7.44 -4.22
C PRO A 51 5.45 -7.02 -5.58
N HIS A 52 6.22 -6.31 -6.40
CA HIS A 52 5.81 -5.96 -7.76
C HIS A 52 6.73 -6.61 -8.78
N SER A 53 6.15 -7.28 -9.78
CA SER A 53 6.92 -7.87 -10.88
C SER A 53 7.71 -6.82 -11.68
N ALA A 54 7.17 -5.60 -11.82
CA ALA A 54 7.86 -4.49 -12.45
C ALA A 54 9.08 -3.99 -11.66
N LEU A 55 9.22 -4.40 -10.40
CA LEU A 55 10.33 -4.06 -9.50
C LEU A 55 11.12 -5.31 -9.11
N GLU A 56 11.15 -6.35 -9.96
CA GLU A 56 11.88 -7.59 -9.69
C GLU A 56 11.48 -8.28 -8.37
N GLY A 57 10.20 -8.18 -8.00
CA GLY A 57 9.69 -8.73 -6.74
C GLY A 57 9.97 -7.86 -5.51
N LYS A 58 10.52 -6.65 -5.68
CA LYS A 58 10.68 -5.67 -4.60
C LYS A 58 9.39 -4.87 -4.37
N VAL A 59 9.35 -4.22 -3.21
CA VAL A 59 8.31 -3.26 -2.83
C VAL A 59 8.72 -1.84 -3.31
N PRO A 60 7.77 -0.92 -3.58
CA PRO A 60 8.10 0.44 -3.99
C PRO A 60 8.88 1.24 -2.95
N VAL A 61 8.60 0.98 -1.67
CA VAL A 61 9.30 1.61 -0.53
C VAL A 61 9.89 0.52 0.35
N THR A 62 11.21 0.38 0.31
CA THR A 62 11.95 -0.61 1.09
C THR A 62 12.18 -0.11 2.51
N LEU A 63 11.79 -0.93 3.50
CA LEU A 63 12.07 -0.71 4.91
C LEU A 63 12.95 -1.86 5.41
N PRO A 64 14.18 -1.59 5.90
CA PRO A 64 15.10 -2.62 6.38
C PRO A 64 14.51 -3.56 7.43
N GLU A 65 13.63 -3.03 8.29
CA GLU A 65 12.95 -3.75 9.35
C GLU A 65 11.98 -4.83 8.83
N LEU A 66 11.52 -4.71 7.57
CA LEU A 66 10.57 -5.62 6.96
C LEU A 66 11.20 -6.69 6.06
N GLU A 67 12.47 -6.53 5.66
CA GLU A 67 13.11 -7.37 4.65
C GLU A 67 13.24 -8.84 5.07
N LYS A 68 13.64 -9.08 6.32
CA LYS A 68 13.99 -10.43 6.83
C LYS A 68 12.86 -11.14 7.57
N LEU A 69 11.64 -10.64 7.46
CA LEU A 69 10.49 -11.20 8.17
C LEU A 69 9.92 -12.43 7.42
N PRO A 70 9.53 -13.48 8.16
CA PRO A 70 9.27 -14.81 7.59
C PRO A 70 7.96 -14.89 6.79
N ASN A 71 7.00 -14.01 7.07
CA ASN A 71 5.69 -14.05 6.45
C ASN A 71 4.99 -12.69 6.51
N MET A 72 3.87 -12.56 5.80
CA MET A 72 3.08 -11.34 5.73
C MET A 72 2.52 -10.88 7.09
N PRO A 73 1.99 -11.76 7.97
CA PRO A 73 1.59 -11.37 9.32
C PRO A 73 2.71 -10.69 10.10
N ALA A 74 3.91 -11.26 10.11
CA ALA A 74 5.06 -10.65 10.77
C ALA A 74 5.37 -9.26 10.21
N ARG A 75 5.35 -9.11 8.88
CA ARG A 75 5.57 -7.81 8.23
C ARG A 75 4.52 -6.76 8.60
N TRP A 76 3.25 -7.16 8.69
CA TRP A 76 2.19 -6.27 9.14
C TRP A 76 2.37 -5.84 10.60
N THR A 77 2.66 -6.78 11.50
CA THR A 77 2.88 -6.48 12.91
C THR A 77 4.06 -5.53 13.11
N THR A 78 5.18 -5.76 12.41
CA THR A 78 6.33 -4.84 12.46
C THR A 78 6.00 -3.46 11.90
N LEU A 79 5.29 -3.38 10.77
CA LEU A 79 4.89 -2.09 10.19
C LEU A 79 3.99 -1.29 11.15
N ILE A 80 3.06 -1.96 11.82
CA ILE A 80 2.19 -1.34 12.83
C ILE A 80 3.01 -0.87 14.04
N GLY A 81 3.95 -1.70 14.52
CA GLY A 81 4.85 -1.31 15.61
C GLY A 81 5.68 -0.07 15.29
N LEU A 82 6.27 0.00 14.08
CA LEU A 82 7.01 1.18 13.63
C LEU A 82 6.13 2.44 13.59
N ALA A 83 4.88 2.30 13.15
CA ALA A 83 3.93 3.41 13.16
C ALA A 83 3.59 3.87 14.59
N GLN A 84 3.41 2.92 15.52
CA GLN A 84 3.16 3.24 16.93
C GLN A 84 4.35 3.96 17.57
N ASP A 85 5.57 3.46 17.37
CA ASP A 85 6.80 4.11 17.86
C ASP A 85 6.94 5.54 17.33
N TRP A 86 6.60 5.77 16.06
CA TRP A 86 6.62 7.09 15.44
C TRP A 86 5.59 8.05 16.04
N ILE A 87 4.38 7.56 16.35
CA ILE A 87 3.33 8.33 17.02
C ILE A 87 3.77 8.70 18.44
N SER A 88 4.30 7.73 19.21
CA SER A 88 4.79 7.97 20.57
C SER A 88 5.89 9.02 20.61
N LYS A 89 6.84 8.99 19.66
CA LYS A 89 7.92 9.99 19.56
C LYS A 89 7.45 11.41 19.25
N GLN A 90 6.31 11.59 18.59
CA GLN A 90 5.74 12.91 18.32
C GLN A 90 4.87 13.45 19.45
N THR A 91 4.39 12.54 20.30
CA THR A 91 3.52 12.90 21.43
C THR A 91 4.33 13.12 22.72
N ALA A 92 5.65 12.88 22.67
CA ALA A 92 6.62 13.13 23.74
C ALA A 92 7.32 14.48 23.54
#